data_AF-A0A060CFC0-F1
#
_entry.id   AF-A0A060CFC0-F1
#
_cell.length_a   1.000
_cell.length_b   1.000
_cell.length_c   1.000
_cell.angle_alpha   90.00
_cell.angle_beta   90.00
_cell.angle_gamma   90.00
#
_symmetry.space_group_name_H-M   'P 1'
#
loop_
_entity.id
_entity.type
_entity.pdbx_description
1 polymer ?
#
loop_
_entity_poly.entity_id
_entity_poly.type
_entity_poly.pdbx_seq_one_letter_code
_entity_poly.pdbx_strand_id
1 'polypeptide(L)' 'MNDPGRVEKLLEELRDHWDGLLGRFSASTGDPRVDRMANIWNQYQCMVTFNLSRSASYFESGTGRGMGFRDSN' A
#
# COMPACT_ATOMS: atom_id res chain seq x y z
N MET A 1 7.78 25.21 -17.53
CA MET A 1 7.38 24.30 -16.43
C MET A 1 6.30 23.36 -16.94
N ASN A 2 6.68 22.28 -17.61
CA ASN A 2 5.91 21.07 -17.86
C ASN A 2 6.78 20.22 -18.77
N ASP A 3 7.45 19.23 -18.19
CA ASP A 3 8.17 18.21 -18.94
C ASP A 3 7.23 17.00 -19.05
N PRO A 4 6.69 16.70 -20.24
CA PRO A 4 5.80 15.56 -20.44
C PRO A 4 6.44 14.23 -20.00
N GLY A 5 7.76 14.10 -20.13
CA GLY A 5 8.48 12.89 -19.72
C GLY A 5 8.61 12.72 -18.20
N ARG A 6 8.44 13.80 -17.44
CA ARG A 6 8.57 13.77 -15.97
C ARG A 6 7.46 12.98 -15.29
N VAL A 7 6.24 13.02 -15.82
CA VAL A 7 5.10 12.27 -15.24
C VAL A 7 5.33 10.77 -15.40
N GLU A 8 5.72 10.34 -16.60
CA GLU A 8 6.01 8.93 -16.88
C GLU A 8 7.12 8.41 -15.96
N LYS A 9 8.21 9.17 -15.86
CA LYS A 9 9.34 8.81 -15.00
C LYS A 9 8.93 8.62 -13.53
N LEU A 10 8.16 9.56 -12.97
CA LEU A 10 7.72 9.47 -11.57
C LEU A 10 6.71 8.34 -11.35
N LEU A 11 5.92 8.01 -12.37
CA LEU A 11 5.01 6.87 -12.31
C LEU A 11 5.78 5.54 -12.35
N GLU A 12 6.85 5.46 -13.14
CA GLU A 12 7.77 4.32 -13.18
C GLU A 12 8.46 4.13 -11.82
N GLU A 13 9.00 5.20 -11.23
CA GLU A 13 9.60 5.16 -9.88
C GLU A 13 8.60 4.67 -8.81
N LEU A 14 7.33 5.06 -8.91
CA LEU A 14 6.28 4.57 -8.01
C LEU A 14 5.99 3.08 -8.21
N ARG A 15 6.03 2.58 -9.44
CA ARG A 15 5.86 1.16 -9.74
C ARG A 15 7.02 0.35 -9.19
N ASP A 16 8.26 0.78 -9.43
CA ASP A 16 9.47 0.15 -8.91
C ASP A 16 9.46 0.06 -7.38
N HIS A 17 8.96 1.10 -6.71
CA HIS A 17 8.77 1.08 -5.25
C HIS A 17 7.85 -0.06 -4.79
N TRP A 18 6.69 -0.21 -5.42
CA TRP A 18 5.74 -1.26 -5.06
C TRP A 18 6.22 -2.65 -5.48
N ASP A 19 6.86 -2.78 -6.64
CA ASP A 19 7.44 -4.05 -7.11
C ASP A 19 8.54 -4.53 -6.14
N GLY A 20 9.40 -3.62 -5.68
CA GLY A 20 10.43 -3.92 -4.69
C GLY A 20 9.89 -4.25 -3.28
N LEU A 21 8.70 -3.77 -2.94
CA LEU A 21 8.05 -4.05 -1.65
C LEU A 21 7.27 -5.37 -1.71
N LEU A 22 6.38 -5.52 -2.68
CA LEU A 22 5.50 -6.68 -2.85
C LEU A 22 6.27 -7.91 -3.34
N GLY A 23 7.38 -7.73 -4.05
CA GLY A 23 8.23 -8.83 -4.51
C GLY A 23 9.00 -9.56 -3.39
N ARG A 24 8.97 -9.07 -2.15
CA ARG A 24 9.66 -9.71 -1.01
C ARG A 24 8.97 -10.98 -0.52
N PHE A 25 7.66 -11.10 -0.76
CA PHE A 25 6.88 -12.27 -0.39
C PHE A 25 5.89 -12.61 -1.50
N SER A 26 5.89 -13.86 -1.92
CA SER A 26 4.93 -14.40 -2.89
C SER A 26 4.54 -15.83 -2.54
N ALA A 27 3.27 -16.16 -2.73
CA ALA A 27 2.71 -17.49 -2.61
C ALA A 27 2.12 -17.95 -3.95
N SER A 28 2.21 -19.25 -4.22
CA SER A 28 1.57 -19.94 -5.33
C SER A 28 0.84 -21.14 -4.78
N THR A 29 -0.47 -21.00 -4.57
CA THR A 29 -1.30 -21.98 -3.85
C THR A 29 -2.20 -22.80 -4.78
N GLY A 30 -2.31 -22.39 -6.04
CA GLY A 30 -3.23 -22.99 -7.00
C GLY A 30 -4.65 -22.40 -6.93
N ASP A 31 -4.96 -21.57 -5.92
CA ASP A 31 -6.16 -20.75 -5.89
C ASP A 31 -5.81 -19.28 -6.23
N PRO A 32 -6.26 -18.75 -7.39
CA PRO A 32 -5.96 -17.38 -7.79
C PRO A 32 -6.57 -16.32 -6.85
N ARG A 33 -7.52 -16.68 -5.99
CA ARG A 33 -8.06 -15.79 -4.94
C ARG A 33 -7.08 -15.64 -3.80
N VAL A 34 -6.49 -16.74 -3.35
CA VAL A 34 -5.50 -16.73 -2.28
C VAL A 34 -4.24 -16.03 -2.77
N ASP A 35 -3.78 -16.37 -3.98
CA ASP A 35 -2.55 -15.81 -4.54
C ASP A 35 -2.64 -14.29 -4.69
N ARG A 36 -3.74 -13.74 -5.21
CA ARG A 36 -3.86 -12.26 -5.33
C ARG A 36 -3.95 -11.54 -3.97
N MET A 37 -4.54 -12.18 -2.96
CA MET A 37 -4.62 -11.59 -1.63
C MET A 37 -3.26 -11.60 -0.94
N ALA A 38 -2.57 -12.75 -0.99
CA ALA A 38 -1.26 -12.93 -0.40
C ALA A 38 -0.19 -12.07 -1.09
N ASN A 39 -0.22 -11.97 -2.42
CA ASN A 39 0.87 -11.37 -3.19
C ASN A 39 0.69 -9.86 -3.42
N ILE A 40 -0.54 -9.34 -3.31
CA ILE A 40 -0.84 -7.93 -3.65
C ILE A 40 -1.68 -7.27 -2.56
N TRP A 41 -2.96 -7.65 -2.44
CA TRP A 41 -3.94 -6.81 -1.76
C TRP A 41 -3.75 -6.73 -0.24
N ASN A 42 -3.42 -7.84 0.41
CA ASN A 42 -3.22 -7.84 1.86
C ASN A 42 -1.93 -7.09 2.23
N GLN A 43 -0.85 -7.30 1.47
CA GLN A 43 0.42 -6.59 1.69
C GLN A 43 0.26 -5.07 1.47
N TYR A 44 -0.40 -4.67 0.38
CA TYR A 44 -0.75 -3.26 0.12
C TYR A 44 -1.56 -2.67 1.28
N GLN A 45 -2.58 -3.38 1.75
CA GLN A 45 -3.41 -2.92 2.87
C GLN A 45 -2.60 -2.77 4.16
N CYS A 46 -1.70 -3.70 4.49
CA CYS A 46 -0.80 -3.59 5.64
C CYS A 46 0.03 -2.30 5.59
N MET A 47 0.59 -1.96 4.43
CA MET A 47 1.32 -0.71 4.23
C MET A 47 0.43 0.53 4.40
N VAL A 48 -0.79 0.50 3.84
CA VAL A 48 -1.75 1.60 4.02
C VAL A 48 -2.10 1.77 5.50
N THR A 49 -2.33 0.69 6.25
CA THR A 49 -2.64 0.78 7.69
C THR A 49 -1.44 1.18 8.53
N PHE A 50 -0.22 0.81 8.14
CA PHE A 50 0.99 1.30 8.79
C PHE A 50 1.12 2.82 8.63
N ASN A 51 0.90 3.34 7.42
CA ASN A 51 1.03 4.76 7.11
C ASN A 51 -0.11 5.61 7.69
N LEU A 52 -1.35 5.09 7.68
CA LEU A 52 -2.54 5.87 8.04
C LEU A 52 -3.12 5.51 9.40
N SER A 53 -2.75 4.37 9.99
CA SER A 53 -3.39 3.83 11.21
C SER A 53 -4.92 3.76 11.04
N ARG A 54 -5.65 4.53 11.85
CA ARG A 54 -7.10 4.75 11.82
C ARG A 54 -7.43 6.23 11.67
N SER A 55 -6.52 7.00 11.07
CA SER A 55 -6.64 8.46 11.01
C SER A 55 -7.65 8.92 9.98
N ALA A 56 -7.54 8.46 8.73
CA ALA A 56 -8.37 8.92 7.63
C ALA A 56 -8.87 7.77 6.75
N SER A 57 -10.18 7.75 6.50
CA SER A 57 -10.85 6.91 5.50
C SER A 57 -12.20 7.56 5.13
N TYR A 58 -13.00 6.93 4.26
CA TYR A 58 -14.37 7.43 4.00
C TYR A 58 -15.30 7.34 5.22
N PHE A 59 -14.89 6.66 6.29
CA PHE A 59 -15.60 6.58 7.56
C PHE A 59 -14.90 7.33 8.70
N GLU A 60 -13.57 7.46 8.66
CA GLU A 60 -12.75 8.14 9.66
C GLU A 60 -12.34 9.52 9.15
N SER A 61 -12.77 10.59 9.83
CA SER A 61 -12.73 11.96 9.31
C SER A 61 -11.37 12.65 9.27
N GLY A 62 -10.29 12.02 9.75
CA GLY A 62 -8.96 12.65 9.77
C GLY A 62 -8.73 13.69 10.87
N THR A 63 -9.70 13.93 11.76
CA THR A 63 -9.65 15.04 12.74
C THR A 63 -9.38 14.60 14.17
N GLY A 64 -9.83 13.41 14.58
CA GLY A 64 -9.87 13.01 15.99
C GLY A 64 -9.14 11.70 16.34
N ARG A 65 -8.59 10.97 15.36
CA ARG A 65 -7.90 9.70 15.58
C ARG A 65 -6.48 9.76 15.01
N GLY A 66 -5.48 9.68 15.89
CA GLY A 66 -4.07 9.60 15.52
C GLY A 66 -3.58 8.16 15.36
N MET A 67 -2.33 7.90 15.74
CA MET A 67 -1.80 6.54 15.88
C MET A 67 -2.06 6.00 17.29
N GLY A 68 -2.97 5.04 17.42
CA GLY A 68 -3.23 4.38 18.70
C GLY A 68 -2.10 3.41 19.04
N PHE A 69 -1.62 3.42 20.28
CA PHE A 69 -0.52 2.55 20.72
C PHE A 69 -0.74 1.06 20.39
N ARG A 70 -1.94 0.54 20.66
CA ARG A 70 -2.34 -0.84 20.32
C ARG A 70 -2.30 -1.12 18.80
N ASP A 71 -2.56 -0.11 17.99
CA ASP A 71 -2.72 -0.26 16.54
C ASP A 71 -1.38 -0.10 15.79
N SER A 72 -0.31 0.35 16.46
CA SER A 72 0.97 0.73 15.81
C SER A 72 2.24 0.17 16.48
N ASN A 73 2.13 -0.53 17.61
CA ASN A 73 3.28 -1.14 18.32
C ASN A 73 3.74 -2.46 17.73
#